data_AF-A0A8J3N672-F1
#
_entry.id   AF-A0A8J3N672-F1
#
_cell.length_a   1.000
_cell.length_b   1.000
_cell.length_c   1.000
_cell.angle_alpha   90.00
_cell.angle_beta   90.00
_cell.angle_gamma   90.00
#
_symmetry.space_group_name_H-M   'P 1'
#
loop_
_entity.id
_entity.type
_entity.pdbx_description
1 polymer ?
#
loop_
_entity_poly.entity_id
_entity_poly.type
_entity_poly.pdbx_seq_one_letter_code
_entity_poly.pdbx_strand_id
1 'polypeptide(L)'
;MAAGTFPEAKKRRRKRSGFDQFASYVFKRWRQGERNGIVLWRELLAQGAPFSERTLYRYLEVLKQIEVNIASLHRLQKFTSSTAVWLFVQDPCKLDEIEQEALAAFRQVSPTLSCAYDLIQYFLLMVHRREGAR
;
A
#
# COMPACT_ATOMS: atom_id res chain seq x y z
N MET A 1 40.78 18.39 32.72
CA MET A 1 40.08 17.88 31.50
C MET A 1 38.68 18.49 31.49
N ALA A 2 38.45 19.53 30.70
CA ALA A 2 37.14 20.17 30.59
C ALA A 2 36.35 19.49 29.45
N ALA A 3 35.28 18.78 29.79
CA ALA A 3 34.36 18.19 28.82
C ALA A 3 33.57 19.30 28.13
N GLY A 4 33.74 19.42 26.81
CA GLY A 4 32.99 20.36 25.98
C GLY A 4 31.52 19.95 25.90
N THR A 5 30.64 20.75 26.48
CA THR A 5 29.19 20.58 26.37
C THR A 5 28.76 20.88 24.93
N PHE A 6 28.53 19.85 24.15
CA PHE A 6 27.97 19.96 22.79
C PHE A 6 26.55 20.56 22.87
N PRO A 7 26.22 21.61 22.10
CA PRO A 7 24.87 22.15 22.11
C PRO A 7 23.93 21.18 21.39
N GLU A 8 23.02 20.57 22.15
CA GLU A 8 21.97 19.71 21.62
C GLU A 8 21.09 20.52 20.65
N ALA A 9 21.10 20.12 19.37
CA ALA A 9 20.37 20.81 18.31
C ALA A 9 18.85 20.68 18.53
N LYS A 10 18.22 21.72 19.07
CA LYS A 10 16.76 21.81 19.24
C LYS A 10 16.06 21.58 17.90
N LYS A 11 15.22 20.54 17.81
CA LYS A 11 14.42 20.21 16.63
C LYS A 11 13.60 21.43 16.20
N ARG A 12 13.87 21.96 14.99
CA ARG A 12 13.12 23.08 14.41
C ARG A 12 11.64 22.71 14.33
N ARG A 13 10.78 23.52 14.95
CA ARG A 13 9.33 23.41 14.80
C ARG A 13 8.96 23.61 13.33
N ARG A 14 8.19 22.67 12.77
CA ARG A 14 7.71 22.72 11.39
C ARG A 14 6.83 23.99 11.25
N LYS A 15 7.29 24.98 10.48
CA LYS A 15 6.47 26.16 10.18
C LYS A 15 5.22 25.69 9.44
N ARG A 16 4.05 26.22 9.82
CA ARG A 16 2.77 26.01 9.11
C ARG A 16 3.00 26.38 7.64
N SER A 17 2.83 25.41 6.74
CA SER A 17 3.02 25.65 5.32
C SER A 17 1.87 26.52 4.83
N GLY A 18 2.12 27.47 3.92
CA GLY A 18 1.05 28.24 3.27
C GLY A 18 0.06 27.36 2.50
N PHE A 19 0.39 26.08 2.30
CA PHE A 19 -0.48 25.05 1.76
C PHE A 19 -1.45 24.45 2.79
N ASP A 20 -1.13 24.43 4.08
CA ASP A 20 -1.94 23.76 5.11
C ASP A 20 -3.37 24.33 5.20
N GLN A 21 -3.53 25.63 4.93
CA GLN A 21 -4.84 26.28 4.88
C GLN A 21 -5.73 25.78 3.72
N PHE A 22 -5.11 25.35 2.62
CA PHE A 22 -5.80 24.84 1.43
C PHE A 22 -5.89 23.31 1.41
N ALA A 23 -5.05 22.62 2.18
CA ALA A 23 -5.02 21.17 2.27
C ALA A 23 -6.39 20.60 2.65
N SER A 24 -7.09 21.22 3.62
CA SER A 24 -8.43 20.79 4.02
C SER A 24 -9.47 20.93 2.89
N TYR A 25 -9.39 22.01 2.10
CA TYR A 25 -10.27 22.22 0.96
C TYR A 25 -10.02 21.19 -0.14
N VAL A 26 -8.75 21.00 -0.52
CA VAL A 26 -8.34 20.01 -1.52
C VAL A 26 -8.75 18.61 -1.11
N PHE A 27 -8.54 18.24 0.15
CA PHE A 27 -8.94 16.93 0.68
C PHE A 27 -10.45 16.72 0.63
N LYS A 28 -11.25 17.75 0.93
CA LYS A 28 -12.71 17.69 0.83
C LYS A 28 -13.17 17.44 -0.61
N ARG A 29 -12.64 18.19 -1.59
CA ARG A 29 -12.95 18.01 -3.01
C ARG A 29 -12.50 16.65 -3.52
N TRP A 30 -11.33 16.18 -3.07
CA TRP A 30 -10.81 14.84 -3.37
C TRP A 30 -11.77 13.73 -2.90
N ARG A 31 -12.29 13.82 -1.66
CA ARG A 31 -13.28 12.84 -1.15
C ARG A 31 -14.63 12.90 -1.86
N GLN A 32 -14.98 14.04 -2.46
CA GLN A 32 -16.20 14.18 -3.26
C GLN A 32 -16.09 13.53 -4.65
N GLY A 33 -14.91 13.02 -5.02
CA GLY A 33 -14.67 12.35 -6.30
C GLY A 33 -13.94 13.22 -7.32
N GLU A 34 -13.62 14.47 -6.99
CA GLU A 34 -12.97 15.39 -7.93
C GLU A 34 -11.46 15.07 -8.02
N ARG A 35 -11.10 14.25 -9.01
CA ARG A 35 -9.72 13.79 -9.23
C ARG A 35 -8.94 14.63 -10.24
N ASN A 36 -9.58 15.63 -10.84
CA ASN A 36 -8.97 16.47 -11.85
C ASN A 36 -8.11 17.58 -11.20
N GLY A 37 -6.79 17.38 -11.18
CA GLY A 37 -5.83 18.32 -10.60
C GLY A 37 -5.88 19.72 -11.21
N ILE A 38 -6.23 19.84 -12.49
CA ILE A 38 -6.35 21.13 -13.20
C ILE A 38 -7.55 21.92 -12.67
N VAL A 39 -8.67 21.25 -12.40
CA VAL A 39 -9.89 21.88 -11.84
C VAL A 39 -9.61 22.37 -10.43
N LEU A 40 -8.98 21.53 -9.60
CA LEU A 40 -8.55 21.91 -8.25
C LEU A 40 -7.58 23.10 -8.27
N TRP A 41 -6.64 23.13 -9.22
CA TRP A 41 -5.70 24.23 -9.37
C TRP A 41 -6.40 25.55 -9.75
N ARG A 42 -7.36 25.53 -10.67
CA ARG A 42 -8.16 26.71 -11.01
C ARG A 42 -8.96 27.23 -9.82
N GLU A 43 -9.57 26.35 -9.04
CA GLU A 43 -10.30 26.72 -7.83
C GLU A 43 -9.38 27.37 -6.78
N LEU A 44 -8.18 26.81 -6.61
CA LEU A 44 -7.18 27.34 -5.69
C LEU A 44 -6.61 28.69 -6.14
N LEU A 45 -6.40 28.88 -7.44
CA LEU A 45 -6.00 30.18 -8.00
C LEU A 45 -7.09 31.24 -7.75
N ALA A 46 -8.36 30.90 -7.93
CA ALA A 46 -9.47 31.81 -7.63
C ALA A 46 -9.55 32.21 -6.15
N GLN A 47 -9.05 31.35 -5.25
CA GLN A 47 -8.98 31.61 -3.80
C GLN A 47 -7.66 32.30 -3.36
N GLY A 48 -6.76 32.64 -4.30
CA GLY A 48 -5.52 33.34 -4.01
C GLY A 48 -4.39 32.44 -3.49
N ALA A 49 -4.24 31.23 -4.04
CA ALA A 49 -3.21 30.28 -3.62
C ALA A 49 -1.79 30.88 -3.62
N PRO A 50 -1.06 30.86 -2.48
CA PRO A 50 0.29 31.40 -2.35
C PRO A 50 1.39 30.37 -2.68
N PHE A 51 1.03 29.22 -3.22
CA PHE A 51 1.94 28.10 -3.53
C PHE A 51 1.89 27.76 -5.02
N SER A 52 2.88 27.01 -5.50
CA SER A 52 2.95 26.62 -6.92
C SER A 52 2.07 25.42 -7.25
N GLU A 53 1.67 25.32 -8.51
CA GLU A 53 0.95 24.15 -9.05
C GLU A 53 1.66 22.83 -8.71
N ARG A 54 3.00 22.82 -8.75
CA ARG A 54 3.83 21.66 -8.40
C ARG A 54 3.64 21.20 -6.95
N THR A 55 3.36 22.11 -6.02
CA THR A 55 3.04 21.78 -4.63
C THR A 55 1.69 21.07 -4.52
N LEU A 56 0.69 21.50 -5.30
CA LEU A 56 -0.60 20.81 -5.38
C LEU A 56 -0.42 19.39 -5.91
N TYR A 57 0.25 19.22 -7.05
CA TYR A 57 0.45 17.88 -7.64
C TYR A 57 1.21 16.94 -6.70
N ARG A 58 2.23 17.42 -5.99
CA ARG A 58 2.93 16.63 -4.98
C ARG A 58 1.98 16.16 -3.87
N TYR A 59 1.09 17.02 -3.40
CA TYR A 59 0.10 16.64 -2.40
C TYR A 59 -0.91 15.63 -2.93
N LEU A 60 -1.42 15.83 -4.16
CA LEU A 60 -2.33 14.89 -4.81
C LEU A 60 -1.67 13.53 -5.07
N GLU A 61 -0.38 13.50 -5.41
CA GLU A 61 0.40 12.28 -5.58
C GLU A 61 0.49 11.50 -4.26
N VAL A 62 0.76 12.19 -3.14
CA VAL A 62 0.75 11.58 -1.81
C VAL A 62 -0.64 11.01 -1.47
N LEU A 63 -1.72 11.73 -1.78
CA LEU A 63 -3.08 11.22 -1.57
C LEU A 63 -3.36 9.95 -2.39
N LYS A 64 -2.94 9.92 -3.66
CA LYS A 64 -3.05 8.71 -4.50
C LYS A 64 -2.24 7.55 -3.94
N GLN A 65 -0.99 7.78 -3.52
CA GLN A 65 -0.15 6.74 -2.92
C GLN A 65 -0.75 6.18 -1.63
N ILE A 66 -1.31 7.05 -0.78
CA ILE A 66 -2.01 6.63 0.43
C ILE A 66 -3.24 5.77 0.08
N GLU A 67 -4.05 6.16 -0.91
CA GLU A 67 -5.19 5.34 -1.36
C GLU A 67 -4.75 3.97 -1.87
N VAL A 68 -3.71 3.91 -2.70
CA VAL A 68 -3.16 2.65 -3.21
C VAL A 68 -2.65 1.78 -2.07
N ASN A 69 -1.94 2.38 -1.11
CA ASN A 69 -1.42 1.67 0.06
C ASN A 69 -2.54 1.19 1.00
N ILE A 70 -3.57 1.99 1.23
CA ILE A 70 -4.75 1.58 1.99
C ILE A 70 -5.47 0.43 1.26
N ALA A 71 -5.62 0.51 -0.06
CA ALA A 71 -6.22 -0.57 -0.84
C ALA A 71 -5.39 -1.85 -0.81
N SER A 72 -4.05 -1.75 -0.87
CA SER A 72 -3.17 -2.91 -0.72
C SER A 72 -3.19 -3.47 0.71
N LEU A 73 -3.23 -2.62 1.74
CA LEU A 73 -3.39 -3.04 3.13
C LEU A 73 -4.74 -3.69 3.39
N HIS A 74 -5.83 -3.21 2.79
CA HIS A 74 -7.14 -3.87 2.87
C HIS A 74 -7.15 -5.20 2.12
N ARG A 75 -6.44 -5.30 0.98
CA ARG A 75 -6.19 -6.58 0.31
C ARG A 75 -5.37 -7.51 1.20
N LEU A 76 -4.41 -6.96 1.94
CA LEU A 76 -3.56 -7.70 2.86
C LEU A 76 -4.29 -8.12 4.14
N GLN A 77 -5.19 -7.30 4.68
CA GLN A 77 -6.04 -7.64 5.83
C GLN A 77 -7.13 -8.65 5.46
N LYS A 78 -7.49 -8.77 4.18
CA LYS A 78 -8.24 -9.92 3.70
C LYS A 78 -7.44 -11.22 3.78
N PHE A 79 -6.13 -11.23 4.07
CA PHE A 79 -5.38 -12.44 4.42
C PHE A 79 -5.72 -12.92 5.84
N THR A 80 -6.93 -13.43 6.00
CA THR A 80 -7.34 -14.30 7.10
C THR A 80 -6.73 -15.69 6.90
N SER A 81 -6.76 -16.55 7.92
CA SER A 81 -6.26 -17.94 7.82
C SER A 81 -6.82 -18.70 6.61
N SER A 82 -8.05 -18.37 6.17
CA SER A 82 -8.68 -18.90 4.95
C SER A 82 -8.00 -18.45 3.64
N THR A 83 -7.38 -17.27 3.60
CA THR A 83 -6.71 -16.76 2.40
C THR A 83 -5.28 -17.26 2.32
N ALA A 84 -4.62 -17.51 3.46
CA ALA A 84 -3.40 -18.30 3.47
C ALA A 84 -3.69 -19.65 2.82
N VAL A 85 -4.73 -20.37 3.28
CA VAL A 85 -5.18 -21.63 2.67
C VAL A 85 -5.49 -21.47 1.16
N TRP A 86 -6.11 -20.37 0.75
CA TRP A 86 -6.38 -20.09 -0.67
C TRP A 86 -5.09 -19.89 -1.50
N LEU A 87 -4.07 -19.19 -0.97
CA LEU A 87 -2.73 -19.09 -1.57
C LEU A 87 -2.05 -20.46 -1.69
N PHE A 88 -2.24 -21.35 -0.71
CA PHE A 88 -1.71 -22.72 -0.75
C PHE A 88 -2.43 -23.59 -1.82
N VAL A 89 -3.69 -23.26 -2.16
CA VAL A 89 -4.54 -24.02 -3.10
C VAL A 89 -4.45 -23.49 -4.54
N GLN A 90 -4.01 -22.24 -4.75
CA GLN A 90 -3.93 -21.65 -6.09
C GLN A 90 -2.70 -22.16 -6.86
N ASP A 91 -2.83 -22.26 -8.18
CA ASP A 91 -1.75 -22.69 -9.06
C ASP A 91 -0.60 -21.64 -9.05
N PRO A 92 0.65 -22.03 -8.76
CA PRO A 92 1.80 -21.13 -8.70
C PRO A 92 2.05 -20.36 -10.01
N CYS A 93 1.62 -20.88 -11.16
CA CYS A 93 1.75 -20.20 -12.45
C CYS A 93 0.75 -19.05 -12.63
N LYS A 94 -0.23 -18.89 -11.72
CA LYS A 94 -1.25 -17.83 -11.74
C LYS A 94 -1.12 -16.83 -10.59
N LEU A 95 -0.07 -16.93 -9.77
CA LEU A 95 0.19 -15.98 -8.68
C LEU A 95 0.97 -14.76 -9.18
N ASP A 96 0.57 -13.57 -8.74
CA ASP A 96 1.28 -12.32 -8.98
C ASP A 96 2.61 -12.28 -8.19
N GLU A 97 3.58 -11.45 -8.61
CA GLU A 97 4.91 -11.34 -7.95
C GLU A 97 4.84 -11.12 -6.44
N ILE A 98 3.89 -10.30 -5.98
CA ILE A 98 3.69 -10.00 -4.55
C ILE A 98 3.20 -11.24 -3.79
N GLU A 99 2.38 -12.07 -4.42
CA GLU A 99 1.83 -13.29 -3.83
C GLU A 99 2.88 -14.41 -3.78
N GLN A 100 3.75 -14.49 -4.79
CA GLN A 100 4.89 -15.39 -4.80
C GLN A 100 5.90 -15.04 -3.69
N GLU A 101 6.17 -13.75 -3.48
CA GLU A 101 7.06 -13.29 -2.42
C GLU A 101 6.49 -13.58 -1.03
N ALA A 102 5.17 -13.40 -0.84
CA ALA A 102 4.48 -13.80 0.38
C ALA A 102 4.57 -15.31 0.62
N LEU A 103 4.40 -16.14 -0.43
CA LEU A 103 4.53 -17.59 -0.34
C LEU A 103 5.95 -18.04 0.04
N ALA A 104 6.96 -17.38 -0.54
CA ALA A 104 8.36 -17.62 -0.19
C ALA A 104 8.64 -17.27 1.28
N ALA A 105 8.09 -16.16 1.78
CA ALA A 105 8.20 -15.78 3.18
C ALA A 105 7.53 -16.83 4.11
N PHE A 106 6.34 -17.32 3.77
CA PHE A 106 5.66 -18.37 4.56
C PHE A 106 6.46 -19.68 4.63
N ARG A 107 7.10 -20.07 3.52
CA ARG A 107 7.97 -21.26 3.47
C ARG A 107 9.24 -21.09 4.29
N GLN A 108 9.81 -19.89 4.37
CA GLN A 108 10.99 -19.62 5.20
C GLN A 108 10.69 -19.64 6.71
N VAL A 109 9.48 -19.22 7.10
CA VAL A 109 9.09 -19.10 8.52
C VAL A 109 8.79 -20.45 9.16
N SER A 110 8.23 -21.42 8.41
CA SER A 110 7.86 -22.71 8.98
C SER A 110 8.05 -23.88 8.01
N PRO A 111 8.84 -24.90 8.40
CA PRO A 111 8.93 -26.16 7.65
C PRO A 111 7.56 -26.83 7.46
N THR A 112 6.68 -26.72 8.46
CA THR A 112 5.33 -27.29 8.44
C THR A 112 4.46 -26.67 7.36
N LEU A 113 4.59 -25.36 7.12
CA LEU A 113 3.85 -24.66 6.06
C LEU A 113 4.36 -25.07 4.67
N SER A 114 5.67 -25.31 4.52
CA SER A 114 6.21 -25.85 3.26
C SER A 114 5.64 -27.23 2.96
N CYS A 115 5.65 -28.14 3.94
CA CYS A 115 5.09 -29.47 3.77
C CYS A 115 3.59 -29.43 3.47
N ALA A 116 2.83 -28.54 4.13
CA ALA A 116 1.40 -28.36 3.86
C ALA A 116 1.15 -27.89 2.43
N TYR A 117 1.95 -26.95 1.90
CA TYR A 117 1.86 -26.53 0.50
C TYR A 117 2.08 -27.68 -0.46
N ASP A 118 3.16 -28.44 -0.26
CA ASP A 118 3.53 -29.52 -1.16
C ASP A 118 2.45 -30.62 -1.18
N LEU A 119 1.87 -30.94 -0.02
CA LEU A 119 0.75 -31.89 0.08
C LEU A 119 -0.53 -31.40 -0.60
N ILE A 120 -0.88 -30.12 -0.43
CA ILE A 120 -2.06 -29.52 -1.05
C ILE A 120 -1.91 -29.46 -2.57
N GLN A 121 -0.76 -29.03 -3.07
CA GLN A 121 -0.49 -28.96 -4.51
C GLN A 121 -0.41 -30.35 -5.14
N TYR A 122 0.22 -31.32 -4.46
CA TYR A 122 0.23 -32.71 -4.92
C TYR A 122 -1.18 -33.30 -4.96
N PHE A 123 -2.00 -33.03 -3.95
CA PHE A 123 -3.41 -33.44 -3.92
C PHE A 123 -4.22 -32.78 -5.04
N LEU A 124 -4.05 -31.48 -5.28
CA LEU A 124 -4.72 -30.77 -6.37
C LEU A 124 -4.29 -31.28 -7.73
N LEU A 125 -2.99 -31.56 -7.91
CA LEU A 125 -2.46 -32.18 -9.11
C LEU A 125 -3.10 -33.55 -9.33
N MET A 126 -3.20 -34.38 -8.28
CA MET A 126 -3.90 -35.67 -8.36
C MET A 126 -5.39 -35.51 -8.68
N VAL A 127 -6.08 -34.52 -8.12
CA VAL A 127 -7.50 -34.24 -8.42
C VAL A 127 -7.68 -33.74 -9.86
N HIS A 128 -6.79 -32.87 -10.36
CA HIS A 128 -6.76 -32.44 -11.75
C HIS A 128 -6.39 -33.57 -12.72
N ARG A 129 -5.56 -34.52 -12.27
CA ARG A 129 -5.10 -35.67 -13.04
C ARG A 129 -6.03 -36.89 -12.96
N ARG A 130 -7.02 -36.90 -12.07
CA ARG A 130 -8.15 -37.85 -12.16
C ARG A 130 -8.98 -37.44 -13.38
N GLU A 131 -8.80 -38.05 -14.55
CA GLU A 131 -9.21 -39.44 -14.83
C GLU A 131 -10.56 -39.70 -14.16
N GLY A 132 -11.59 -39.04 -14.69
CA GLY A 132 -12.94 -39.56 -14.56
C GLY A 132 -12.98 -40.92 -15.23
N ALA A 133 -12.74 -41.98 -14.45
CA ALA A 133 -13.24 -43.30 -14.78
C ALA A 133 -14.77 -43.20 -14.82
N ARG A 134 -15.28 -42.91 -16.02
CA ARG A 134 -16.61 -43.31 -16.45
C ARG A 134 -16.54 -44.73 -16.97
#